data_AF-A0A928PG78-F1
#
_entry.id   AF-A0A928PG78-F1
#
_cell.length_a   1.000
_cell.length_b   1.000
_cell.length_c   1.000
_cell.angle_alpha   90.00
_cell.angle_beta   90.00
_cell.angle_gamma   90.00
#
_symmetry.space_group_name_H-M   'P 1'
#
loop_
_entity.id
_entity.type
_entity.pdbx_description
1 polymer ?
#
loop_
_entity_poly.entity_id
_entity_poly.type
_entity_poly.pdbx_seq_one_letter_code
_entity_poly.pdbx_strand_id
1 'polypeptide(L)'
;MPCTTVLVGKNASNDRSTMIARTDDGFFDVKKLIVVNPKDQPRTYKTVPSHLEIPLPDDLMRYTACPSVDPKNGTWAATGI
;
A
#
# COMPACT_ATOMS: atom_id res chain seq x y z
N MET A 1 15.64 -5.09 -2.98
CA MET A 1 15.92 -3.72 -3.45
C MET A 1 16.07 -2.78 -2.26
N PRO A 2 16.96 -1.78 -2.33
CA PRO A 2 17.07 -0.78 -1.28
C PRO A 2 15.99 0.29 -1.48
N CYS A 3 15.08 0.41 -0.52
CA CYS A 3 14.16 1.54 -0.47
C CYS A 3 14.71 2.59 0.50
N THR A 4 14.42 3.87 0.26
CA THR A 4 14.75 4.96 1.18
C THR A 4 13.46 5.48 1.83
N THR A 5 13.49 5.78 3.13
CA THR A 5 12.32 6.28 3.88
C THR A 5 12.68 7.56 4.62
N VAL A 6 11.77 8.54 4.60
CA VAL A 6 11.86 9.79 5.36
C VAL A 6 10.62 9.91 6.25
N LEU A 7 10.84 10.22 7.52
CA LEU A 7 9.80 10.43 8.53
C LEU A 7 9.94 11.84 9.10
N VAL A 8 8.85 12.60 9.13
CA VAL A 8 8.82 13.95 9.70
C VAL A 8 7.65 14.05 10.67
N GLY A 9 7.95 14.24 11.95
CA GLY A 9 6.94 14.47 12.98
C GLY A 9 6.33 15.87 12.87
N LYS A 10 5.09 16.03 13.34
CA LYS A 10 4.35 17.31 13.31
C LYS A 10 5.04 18.54 13.93
N ASN A 11 6.05 18.34 14.78
CA ASN A 11 6.80 19.45 15.39
C ASN A 11 8.12 19.74 14.64
N ALA A 12 8.46 18.92 13.64
CA ALA A 12 9.64 19.06 12.79
C ALA A 12 9.29 19.51 11.35
N SER A 13 8.00 19.48 10.97
CA SER A 13 7.51 19.98 9.69
C SER A 13 7.19 21.48 9.77
N ASN A 14 7.32 22.16 8.62
CA ASN A 14 7.06 23.60 8.50
C ASN A 14 5.58 23.96 8.70
N ASP A 15 4.67 23.07 8.30
CA ASP A 15 3.21 23.29 8.29
C ASP A 15 2.46 22.51 9.38
N ARG A 16 3.19 21.89 10.33
CA ARG A 16 2.65 21.00 11.38
C ARG A 16 1.98 19.71 10.88
N SER A 17 2.11 19.35 9.61
CA SER A 17 1.69 18.03 9.11
C SER A 17 2.61 16.92 9.60
N THR A 18 2.14 15.67 9.62
CA THR A 18 3.03 14.50 9.77
C THR A 18 3.29 13.94 8.38
N MET A 19 4.56 13.68 8.04
CA MET A 19 4.92 13.13 6.73
C MET A 19 5.62 11.78 6.89
N ILE A 20 5.13 10.81 6.11
CA ILE A 20 5.81 9.54 5.86
C ILE A 20 6.01 9.44 4.35
N ALA A 21 7.25 9.24 3.92
CA ALA A 21 7.59 9.14 2.50
C ALA A 21 8.58 8.01 2.29
N ARG A 22 8.43 7.29 1.18
CA ARG A 22 9.30 6.17 0.81
C ARG A 22 9.43 6.07 -0.71
N THR A 23 10.63 5.74 -1.19
CA THR A 23 10.82 5.28 -2.57
C THR A 23 10.47 3.79 -2.65
N ASP A 24 9.54 3.43 -3.53
CA ASP A 24 9.19 2.02 -3.79
C ASP A 24 10.13 1.44 -4.86
N ASP A 25 11.40 1.31 -4.49
CA ASP A 25 12.45 0.88 -5.41
C ASP A 25 12.40 -0.62 -5.66
N GLY A 26 12.54 -0.98 -6.93
CA GLY A 26 12.16 -2.30 -7.42
C GLY A 26 12.92 -2.76 -8.67
N PHE A 27 12.44 -3.85 -9.26
CA PHE A 27 12.49 -3.98 -10.70
C PHE A 27 11.46 -3.01 -11.30
N PHE A 28 11.67 -2.57 -12.54
CA PHE A 28 10.72 -1.67 -13.20
C PHE A 28 9.31 -2.30 -13.24
N ASP A 29 8.35 -1.60 -12.65
CA ASP A 29 6.93 -1.88 -12.77
C ASP A 29 6.14 -0.58 -12.90
N VAL A 30 5.10 -0.60 -13.74
CA VAL A 30 4.20 0.55 -13.85
C VAL A 30 3.28 0.53 -12.64
N LYS A 31 3.20 1.65 -11.93
CA LYS A 31 2.30 1.84 -10.79
C LYS A 31 1.03 2.57 -11.20
N LYS A 32 -0.04 2.34 -10.46
CA LYS A 32 -1.30 3.11 -10.56
C LYS A 32 -1.71 3.60 -9.17
N LEU A 33 -2.40 4.73 -9.12
CA LEU A 33 -3.04 5.24 -7.91
C LEU A 33 -4.52 4.87 -7.92
N ILE A 34 -4.98 4.16 -6.89
CA ILE A 34 -6.38 3.71 -6.78
C ILE A 34 -6.97 4.03 -5.42
N VAL A 35 -8.31 3.99 -5.36
CA VAL A 35 -9.09 3.97 -4.12
C VAL A 35 -9.73 2.59 -4.00
N VAL A 36 -9.58 1.93 -2.85
CA VAL A 36 -10.22 0.65 -2.53
C VAL A 36 -11.39 0.91 -1.61
N ASN A 37 -12.62 0.61 -2.04
CA ASN A 37 -13.79 0.72 -1.18
C ASN A 37 -13.94 -0.54 -0.31
N PRO A 38 -14.61 -0.48 0.85
CA PRO A 38 -14.81 -1.64 1.73
C PRO A 38 -15.45 -2.87 1.06
N LYS A 39 -16.30 -2.63 0.05
CA LYS A 39 -16.95 -3.68 -0.76
C LYS A 39 -16.01 -4.35 -1.77
N ASP A 40 -14.94 -3.66 -2.16
CA ASP A 40 -13.96 -4.13 -3.15
C ASP A 40 -12.83 -4.91 -2.45
N GLN A 41 -12.71 -4.80 -1.12
CA GLN A 41 -11.73 -5.51 -0.32
C GLN A 41 -12.16 -6.97 -0.07
N PRO A 42 -11.32 -7.98 -0.40
CA PRO A 42 -11.65 -9.37 -0.17
C PRO A 42 -11.77 -9.70 1.33
N ARG A 43 -12.71 -10.56 1.71
CA ARG A 43 -12.88 -11.04 3.10
C ARG A 43 -11.90 -12.13 3.49
N THR A 44 -11.39 -12.88 2.51
CA THR A 44 -10.24 -13.77 2.68
C THR A 44 -9.17 -13.33 1.70
N TYR A 45 -8.05 -12.83 2.21
CA TYR A 45 -6.92 -12.42 1.39
C TYR A 45 -6.01 -13.62 1.12
N LYS A 46 -5.77 -13.91 -0.16
CA LYS A 46 -4.82 -14.93 -0.61
C LYS A 46 -3.62 -14.28 -1.28
N THR A 47 -2.43 -14.55 -0.77
CA THR A 47 -1.18 -14.07 -1.36
C THR A 47 -0.84 -14.85 -2.62
N VAL A 48 -0.29 -14.17 -3.64
CA VAL A 48 0.17 -14.83 -4.87
C VAL A 48 1.48 -15.62 -4.65
N PRO A 49 2.54 -15.06 -4.03
CA PRO A 49 3.84 -15.76 -3.99
C PRO A 49 3.90 -16.93 -3.02
N SER A 50 3.19 -16.86 -1.89
CA SER A 50 3.26 -17.88 -0.83
C SER A 50 1.97 -18.66 -0.63
N HIS A 51 0.90 -18.33 -1.35
CA HIS A 51 -0.42 -18.97 -1.26
C HIS A 51 -1.04 -18.95 0.15
N LEU A 52 -0.53 -18.12 1.06
CA LEU A 52 -1.08 -17.89 2.39
C LEU A 52 -2.48 -17.29 2.27
N GLU A 53 -3.43 -17.85 3.01
CA GLU A 53 -4.79 -17.35 3.15
C GLU A 53 -5.00 -16.76 4.55
N ILE A 54 -5.56 -15.55 4.59
CA ILE A 54 -5.81 -14.80 5.83
C ILE A 54 -7.25 -14.30 5.81
N PRO A 55 -8.11 -14.70 6.75
CA PRO A 55 -9.42 -14.05 6.92
C PRO A 55 -9.21 -12.62 7.44
N LEU A 56 -9.87 -11.66 6.80
CA LEU A 56 -9.87 -10.26 7.21
C LEU A 56 -11.12 -9.93 8.03
N PRO A 57 -11.07 -8.90 8.89
CA PRO A 57 -12.24 -8.39 9.60
C PRO A 57 -13.34 -7.89 8.64
N ASP A 58 -14.58 -7.82 9.12
CA ASP A 58 -15.71 -7.34 8.33
C ASP A 58 -15.81 -5.80 8.27
N ASP A 59 -15.26 -5.10 9.26
CA ASP A 59 -15.29 -3.65 9.45
C ASP A 59 -14.20 -2.92 8.65
N LEU A 60 -14.17 -3.17 7.35
CA LEU A 60 -13.15 -2.62 6.45
C LEU A 60 -13.40 -1.15 6.13
N MET A 61 -12.31 -0.36 6.14
CA MET A 61 -12.33 1.05 5.76
C MET A 61 -11.94 1.26 4.29
N ARG A 62 -12.35 2.40 3.72
CA ARG A 62 -11.86 2.84 2.41
C ARG A 62 -10.43 3.38 2.56
N TYR A 63 -9.55 3.03 1.63
CA TYR A 63 -8.15 3.49 1.65
C TYR A 63 -7.62 3.73 0.23
N THR A 64 -6.55 4.52 0.10
CA THR A 64 -5.80 4.65 -1.17
C THR A 64 -4.69 3.62 -1.28
N ALA A 65 -4.33 3.23 -2.49
CA ALA A 65 -3.21 2.31 -2.73
C ALA A 65 -2.43 2.68 -4.00
N CYS A 66 -1.15 2.33 -4.04
CA CYS A 66 -0.29 2.47 -5.23
C CYS A 66 0.20 1.11 -5.78
N PRO A 67 -0.70 0.20 -6.17
CA PRO A 67 -0.32 -1.13 -6.64
C PRO A 67 0.39 -1.12 -7.99
N SER A 68 1.07 -2.24 -8.28
CA SER A 68 1.53 -2.56 -9.63
C SER A 68 0.33 -2.68 -10.59
N VAL A 69 0.50 -2.23 -11.84
CA VAL A 69 -0.50 -2.42 -12.90
C VAL A 69 -0.59 -3.90 -13.30
N ASP A 70 0.55 -4.57 -13.41
CA ASP A 70 0.67 -6.01 -13.67
C ASP A 70 0.55 -6.80 -12.34
N PRO A 71 -0.51 -7.60 -12.14
CA PRO A 71 -0.75 -8.31 -10.89
C PRO A 71 0.01 -9.65 -10.78
N LYS A 72 0.95 -9.98 -11.69
CA LYS A 72 1.65 -11.29 -11.71
C LYS A 72 2.23 -11.74 -10.37
N ASN A 73 2.68 -10.79 -9.55
CA ASN A 73 3.31 -11.05 -8.25
C ASN A 73 2.38 -10.73 -7.07
N GLY A 74 1.10 -10.48 -7.34
CA GLY A 74 0.11 -10.03 -6.36
C GLY A 74 -0.14 -8.52 -6.39
N THR A 75 -0.75 -8.00 -5.33
CA THR A 75 -1.27 -6.62 -5.29
C THR A 75 -0.16 -5.56 -5.21
N TRP A 76 0.89 -5.78 -4.39
CA TRP A 76 1.97 -4.81 -4.17
C TRP A 76 1.49 -3.39 -3.85
N ALA A 77 0.60 -3.24 -2.86
CA ALA A 77 -0.14 -1.99 -2.60
C ALA A 77 0.72 -0.75 -2.25
N ALA A 78 1.98 -0.94 -1.85
CA ALA A 78 3.01 0.07 -1.57
C ALA A 78 2.68 1.10 -0.47
N THR A 79 1.77 2.04 -0.72
CA THR A 79 1.44 3.17 0.17
C THR A 79 -0.05 3.51 0.12
N GLY A 80 -0.57 4.14 1.17
CA GLY A 80 -1.97 4.51 1.29
C GLY A 80 -2.24 5.46 2.46
N ILE A 81 -3.46 6.00 2.50
CA ILE A 81 -4.06 6.73 3.62
C ILE A 81 -5.35 6.02 4.02
#